data_AF-A0A4R6VPD5-F1
#
_entry.id   AF-A0A4R6VPD5-F1
#
_cell.length_a   1.000
_cell.length_b   1.000
_cell.length_c   1.000
_cell.angle_alpha   90.00
_cell.angle_beta   90.00
_cell.angle_gamma   90.00
#
_symmetry.space_group_name_H-M   'P 1'
#
loop_
_entity.id
_entity.type
_entity.pdbx_description
1 polymer ?
#
loop_
_entity_poly.entity_id
_entity_poly.type
_entity_poly.pdbx_seq_one_letter_code
_entity_poly.pdbx_strand_id
1 'polypeptide(L)'
;MTRADVIAHRLAAQHLDRRLPAAAWRAAVSSGLQDGAPRSAVLSLYARVAGVRPDAWEDPALAQVWGPRGAVWVVPAADADVFTLGLMPHDERLREAAERDADALAVALGAARVRKRDALAAVGGRVDGLLRAATTGRVRIRWDGRDTLVWVVPAPSTTVDAARAELLRRFLAVLGPSDAPGFARWAGLSPADAQATWEAVPVEATVPAGRAPVSGVRLLPPGDLFLQAPDRALLVPDAAHRRAVWPLGVAQPGALLADGEIAGTWRRRGHRVEVSPFGDLAEGTRRAAEEEAAGFPLAPGREVELRWSDR
;
A
#
# COMPACT_ATOMS: atom_id res chain seq x y z
N MET A 1 -15.65 -17.96 -14.08
CA MET A 1 -15.01 -17.11 -13.06
C MET A 1 -16.06 -16.16 -12.51
N THR A 2 -16.29 -16.22 -11.21
CA THR A 2 -17.29 -15.39 -10.50
C THR A 2 -16.62 -14.24 -9.75
N ARG A 3 -17.40 -13.27 -9.25
CA ARG A 3 -16.91 -12.24 -8.31
C ARG A 3 -16.25 -12.86 -7.08
N ALA A 4 -16.88 -13.91 -6.53
CA ALA A 4 -16.37 -14.64 -5.37
C ALA A 4 -14.99 -15.27 -5.64
N ASP A 5 -14.79 -15.86 -6.83
CA ASP A 5 -13.49 -16.43 -7.22
C ASP A 5 -12.38 -15.36 -7.22
N VAL A 6 -12.67 -14.16 -7.76
CA VAL A 6 -11.72 -13.04 -7.80
C VAL A 6 -11.40 -12.53 -6.40
N ILE A 7 -12.41 -12.34 -5.56
CA ILE A 7 -12.22 -11.89 -4.17
C ILE A 7 -11.40 -12.91 -3.39
N ALA A 8 -11.78 -14.19 -3.41
CA ALA A 8 -11.04 -15.25 -2.73
C ALA A 8 -9.61 -15.35 -3.25
N HIS A 9 -9.39 -15.14 -4.56
CA HIS A 9 -8.05 -15.08 -5.12
C HIS A 9 -7.21 -13.94 -4.56
N ARG A 10 -7.72 -12.71 -4.56
CA ARG A 10 -7.00 -11.55 -4.06
C ARG A 10 -6.72 -11.65 -2.56
N LEU A 11 -7.67 -12.18 -1.78
CA LEU A 11 -7.50 -12.40 -0.35
C LEU A 11 -6.40 -13.43 -0.06
N ALA A 12 -6.40 -14.56 -0.78
CA ALA A 12 -5.37 -15.58 -0.64
C ALA A 12 -3.98 -15.10 -1.08
N ALA A 13 -3.90 -14.40 -2.22
CA ALA A 13 -2.66 -13.84 -2.74
C ALA A 13 -2.04 -12.79 -1.80
N GLN A 14 -2.87 -12.14 -0.98
CA GLN A 14 -2.45 -11.14 -0.01
C GLN A 14 -2.38 -11.66 1.42
N HIS A 15 -2.63 -12.96 1.66
CA HIS A 15 -2.65 -13.57 3.00
C HIS A 15 -3.66 -12.95 3.98
N LEU A 16 -4.79 -12.48 3.45
CA LEU A 16 -5.90 -11.94 4.25
C LEU A 16 -6.88 -13.03 4.69
N ASP A 17 -6.95 -14.13 3.94
CA ASP A 17 -7.69 -15.35 4.31
C ASP A 17 -7.06 -16.06 5.53
N ARG A 18 -5.73 -16.07 5.61
CA ARG A 18 -4.98 -16.67 6.71
C ARG A 18 -3.71 -15.88 7.01
N ARG A 19 -3.54 -15.47 8.27
CA ARG A 19 -2.29 -14.86 8.73
C ARG A 19 -1.11 -15.83 8.56
N LEU A 20 0.00 -15.31 8.07
CA LEU A 20 1.28 -15.99 8.05
C LEU A 20 1.91 -16.04 9.45
N PRO A 21 2.77 -17.03 9.73
CA PRO A 21 3.63 -17.00 10.92
C PRO A 21 4.60 -15.81 10.85
N ALA A 22 5.04 -15.31 12.01
CA ALA A 22 5.92 -14.13 12.11
C ALA A 22 7.18 -14.22 11.22
N ALA A 23 7.79 -15.41 11.11
CA ALA A 23 8.98 -15.64 10.29
C ALA A 23 8.76 -15.45 8.77
N ALA A 24 7.51 -15.50 8.30
CA ALA A 24 7.16 -15.40 6.88
C ALA A 24 6.68 -13.98 6.47
N TRP A 25 6.95 -12.95 7.29
CA TRP A 25 6.50 -11.58 7.03
C TRP A 25 6.90 -11.02 5.66
N ARG A 26 8.04 -11.46 5.12
CA ARG A 26 8.54 -11.01 3.80
C ARG A 26 7.55 -11.28 2.67
N ALA A 27 6.84 -12.41 2.73
CA ALA A 27 5.82 -12.74 1.72
C ALA A 27 4.66 -11.73 1.76
N ALA A 28 4.24 -11.30 2.96
CA ALA A 28 3.16 -10.34 3.15
C ALA A 28 3.47 -8.91 2.69
N VAL A 29 4.75 -8.55 2.56
CA VAL A 29 5.17 -7.22 2.08
C VAL A 29 5.72 -7.24 0.66
N SER A 30 5.73 -8.39 -0.02
CA SER A 30 6.35 -8.56 -1.34
C SER A 30 5.83 -7.55 -2.38
N SER A 31 4.52 -7.25 -2.36
CA SER A 31 3.89 -6.23 -3.22
C SER A 31 3.82 -4.83 -2.61
N GLY A 32 4.54 -4.59 -1.50
CA GLY A 32 4.59 -3.32 -0.79
C GLY A 32 3.31 -3.00 -0.02
N LEU A 33 3.44 -2.21 1.05
CA LEU A 33 2.32 -1.73 1.85
C LEU A 33 2.35 -0.21 1.92
N GLN A 34 1.30 0.46 1.45
CA GLN A 34 1.21 1.92 1.60
C GLN A 34 1.11 2.27 3.09
N ASP A 35 1.92 3.24 3.50
CA ASP A 35 1.93 3.76 4.85
C ASP A 35 1.19 5.10 4.93
N GLY A 36 0.59 5.36 6.08
CA GLY A 36 -0.31 6.47 6.32
C GLY A 36 -0.53 6.68 7.81
N ALA A 37 -1.02 7.86 8.20
CA ALA A 37 -1.03 8.23 9.61
C ALA A 37 -2.01 7.37 10.43
N PRO A 38 -1.59 6.86 11.62
CA PRO A 38 -0.26 7.02 12.19
C PRO A 38 0.77 5.97 11.73
N ARG A 39 0.35 4.79 11.26
CA ARG A 39 1.22 3.70 10.72
C ARG A 39 0.35 2.64 9.98
N SER A 40 -0.30 2.99 8.88
CA SER A 40 -1.14 2.05 8.11
C SER A 40 -0.38 0.81 7.66
N ALA A 41 0.91 0.92 7.30
CA ALA A 41 1.69 -0.24 6.85
C ALA A 41 1.86 -1.29 7.95
N VAL A 42 2.01 -0.88 9.21
CA VAL A 42 2.12 -1.80 10.36
C VAL A 42 0.80 -2.54 10.58
N LEU A 43 -0.34 -1.85 10.51
CA LEU A 43 -1.66 -2.51 10.59
C LEU A 43 -1.93 -3.43 9.41
N SER A 44 -1.49 -3.03 8.22
CA SER A 44 -1.61 -3.81 6.99
C SER A 44 -0.76 -5.09 7.07
N LEU A 45 0.44 -5.00 7.68
CA LEU A 45 1.27 -6.15 8.00
C LEU A 45 0.61 -7.04 9.05
N TYR A 46 0.09 -6.45 10.13
CA TYR A 46 -0.69 -7.16 11.16
C TYR A 46 -1.84 -7.94 10.52
N ALA A 47 -2.61 -7.36 9.60
CA ALA A 47 -3.68 -8.02 8.86
C ALA A 47 -3.25 -9.33 8.16
N ARG A 48 -1.95 -9.50 7.87
CA ARG A 48 -1.38 -10.60 7.10
C ARG A 48 -0.45 -11.50 7.89
N VAL A 49 0.05 -11.08 9.05
CA VAL A 49 1.11 -11.75 9.79
C VAL A 49 0.81 -11.75 11.29
N ALA A 50 0.96 -12.91 11.94
CA ALA A 50 0.82 -13.02 13.38
C ALA A 50 2.03 -12.42 14.13
N GLY A 51 1.79 -11.84 15.31
CA GLY A 51 2.86 -11.36 16.20
C GLY A 51 3.60 -10.11 15.72
N VAL A 52 2.97 -9.30 14.86
CA VAL A 52 3.55 -8.01 14.41
C VAL A 52 3.68 -7.06 15.60
N ARG A 53 4.87 -6.50 15.77
CA ARG A 53 5.17 -5.52 16.81
C ARG A 53 5.00 -4.08 16.30
N PRO A 54 4.79 -3.09 17.19
CA PRO A 54 4.67 -1.68 16.79
C PRO A 54 5.89 -1.11 16.05
N ASP A 55 7.07 -1.66 16.31
CA ASP A 55 8.37 -1.29 15.73
C ASP A 55 8.70 -2.11 14.46
N ALA A 56 7.82 -2.98 13.98
CA ALA A 56 8.11 -3.87 12.83
C ALA A 56 8.51 -3.13 11.54
N TRP A 57 8.10 -1.86 11.37
CA TRP A 57 8.48 -1.02 10.23
C TRP A 57 9.95 -0.57 10.27
N GLU A 58 10.62 -0.70 11.43
CA GLU A 58 12.04 -0.38 11.61
C GLU A 58 12.98 -1.52 11.18
N ASP A 59 12.44 -2.70 10.84
CA ASP A 59 13.24 -3.84 10.37
C ASP A 59 14.18 -3.40 9.24
N PRO A 60 15.49 -3.66 9.33
CA PRO A 60 16.47 -3.20 8.34
C PRO A 60 16.27 -3.84 6.97
N ALA A 61 15.53 -4.93 6.87
CA ALA A 61 15.15 -5.54 5.61
C ALA A 61 13.91 -4.90 4.96
N LEU A 62 13.35 -3.86 5.58
CA LEU A 62 12.34 -2.98 5.01
C LEU A 62 12.94 -1.61 4.67
N ALA A 63 12.49 -1.05 3.56
CA ALA A 63 12.74 0.34 3.18
C ALA A 63 11.42 1.12 3.13
N GLN A 64 11.49 2.42 3.37
CA GLN A 64 10.43 3.35 3.02
C GLN A 64 10.84 4.13 1.76
N VAL A 65 9.90 4.23 0.82
CA VAL A 65 10.05 4.95 -0.44
C VAL A 65 8.84 5.84 -0.69
N TRP A 66 9.01 6.88 -1.50
CA TRP A 66 7.87 7.47 -2.20
C TRP A 66 7.55 6.60 -3.40
N GLY A 67 6.56 5.73 -3.24
CA GLY A 67 6.17 4.72 -4.20
C GLY A 67 4.98 5.13 -5.05
N PRO A 68 4.12 4.17 -5.46
CA PRO A 68 2.92 4.43 -6.27
C PRO A 68 2.15 5.68 -5.83
N ARG A 69 1.85 6.55 -6.80
CA ARG A 69 1.18 7.86 -6.62
C ARG A 69 1.89 8.82 -5.65
N GLY A 70 3.19 8.67 -5.44
CA GLY A 70 3.99 9.50 -4.53
C GLY A 70 3.67 9.29 -3.05
N ALA A 71 2.89 8.25 -2.70
CA ALA A 71 2.60 7.91 -1.32
C ALA A 71 3.83 7.30 -0.63
N VAL A 72 3.85 7.27 0.70
CA VAL A 72 4.87 6.50 1.44
C VAL A 72 4.52 5.02 1.33
N TRP A 73 5.49 4.20 0.94
CA TRP A 73 5.36 2.74 0.88
C TRP A 73 6.45 2.09 1.71
N VAL A 74 6.08 1.06 2.47
CA VAL A 74 6.99 0.13 3.15
C VAL A 74 7.14 -1.09 2.23
N VAL A 75 8.38 -1.36 1.82
CA VAL A 75 8.71 -2.38 0.81
C VAL A 75 9.93 -3.18 1.27
N PRO A 76 10.17 -4.40 0.76
CA PRO A 76 11.44 -5.08 1.00
C PRO A 76 12.61 -4.21 0.53
N ALA A 77 13.64 -4.05 1.35
CA ALA A 77 14.76 -3.17 1.04
C ALA A 77 15.46 -3.53 -0.27
N ALA A 78 15.56 -4.84 -0.57
CA ALA A 78 16.12 -5.36 -1.82
C ALA A 78 15.27 -5.04 -3.07
N ASP A 79 13.99 -4.70 -2.87
CA ASP A 79 13.03 -4.42 -3.95
C ASP A 79 12.67 -2.95 -4.06
N ALA A 80 13.32 -2.06 -3.30
CA ALA A 80 12.98 -0.65 -3.28
C ALA A 80 12.98 0.01 -4.67
N ASP A 81 13.82 -0.50 -5.58
CA ASP A 81 13.93 -0.03 -6.96
C ASP A 81 12.70 -0.39 -7.81
N VAL A 82 12.02 -1.50 -7.52
CA VAL A 82 10.75 -1.88 -8.18
C VAL A 82 9.68 -0.81 -7.92
N PHE A 83 9.64 -0.29 -6.69
CA PHE A 83 8.65 0.71 -6.26
C PHE A 83 9.09 2.15 -6.48
N THR A 84 10.27 2.38 -7.05
CA THR A 84 10.80 3.72 -7.36
C THR A 84 11.13 3.83 -8.84
N LEU A 85 12.18 3.15 -9.30
CA LEU A 85 12.57 3.10 -10.71
C LEU A 85 11.46 2.56 -11.63
N GLY A 86 10.64 1.63 -11.15
CA GLY A 86 9.45 1.17 -11.87
C GLY A 86 8.43 2.28 -12.18
N LEU A 87 8.50 3.41 -11.47
CA LEU A 87 7.65 4.59 -11.67
C LEU A 87 8.30 5.69 -12.51
N MET A 88 9.54 5.50 -12.96
CA MET A 88 10.25 6.49 -13.78
C MET A 88 9.52 6.65 -15.12
N PRO A 89 9.15 7.88 -15.55
CA PRO A 89 8.47 8.08 -16.83
C PRO A 89 9.33 7.66 -18.03
N HIS A 90 8.70 7.19 -19.11
CA HIS A 90 9.38 6.99 -20.40
C HIS A 90 9.57 8.28 -21.20
N ASP A 91 8.77 9.32 -20.93
CA ASP A 91 8.95 10.64 -21.56
C ASP A 91 10.33 11.21 -21.21
N GLU A 92 11.16 11.47 -22.23
CA GLU A 92 12.56 11.85 -22.04
C GLU A 92 12.70 13.16 -21.26
N ARG A 93 11.82 14.15 -21.47
CA ARG A 93 11.88 15.43 -20.75
C ARG A 93 11.58 15.24 -19.27
N LEU A 94 10.61 14.40 -18.94
CA LEU A 94 10.30 14.05 -17.55
C LEU A 94 11.43 13.24 -16.91
N ARG A 95 12.06 12.34 -17.68
CA ARG A 95 13.19 11.52 -17.25
C ARG A 95 14.44 12.36 -16.94
N GLU A 96 14.81 13.25 -17.85
CA GLU A 96 15.87 14.25 -17.66
C GLU A 96 15.59 15.17 -16.46
N ALA A 97 14.33 15.57 -16.27
CA ALA A 97 13.94 16.36 -15.11
C ALA A 97 14.05 15.57 -13.81
N ALA A 98 13.83 14.25 -13.82
CA ALA A 98 14.01 13.38 -12.65
C ALA A 98 15.48 13.25 -12.26
N GLU A 99 16.34 12.99 -13.24
CA GLU A 99 17.79 12.89 -13.01
C GLU A 99 18.38 14.22 -12.52
N ARG A 100 17.98 15.36 -13.11
CA ARG A 100 18.44 16.67 -12.64
C ARG A 100 18.10 16.94 -11.17
N ASP A 101 16.90 16.56 -10.72
CA ASP A 101 16.53 16.74 -9.31
C ASP A 101 17.27 15.75 -8.40
N ALA A 102 17.49 14.52 -8.85
CA ALA A 102 18.28 13.54 -8.11
C ALA A 102 19.75 13.97 -7.97
N ASP A 103 20.35 14.55 -9.02
CA ASP A 103 21.69 15.11 -8.99
C ASP A 103 21.77 16.34 -8.08
N ALA A 104 20.79 17.24 -8.14
CA ALA A 104 20.72 18.39 -7.25
C ALA A 104 20.65 17.96 -5.77
N LEU A 105 19.87 16.92 -5.46
CA LEU A 105 19.85 16.31 -4.13
C LEU A 105 21.19 15.68 -3.77
N ALA A 106 21.84 14.95 -4.68
CA ALA A 106 23.13 14.33 -4.42
C ALA A 106 24.20 15.37 -4.07
N VAL A 107 24.24 16.49 -4.80
CA VAL A 107 25.14 17.62 -4.55
C VAL A 107 24.82 18.29 -3.21
N ALA A 108 23.55 18.59 -2.95
CA ALA A 108 23.16 19.33 -1.75
C ALA A 108 23.29 18.52 -0.45
N LEU A 109 23.01 17.21 -0.51
CA LEU A 109 22.91 16.37 0.68
C LEU A 109 24.20 15.57 0.94
N GLY A 110 24.98 15.25 -0.09
CA GLY A 110 26.11 14.33 0.03
C GLY A 110 25.69 13.00 0.68
N ALA A 111 26.36 12.61 1.75
CA ALA A 111 26.03 11.40 2.54
C ALA A 111 25.01 11.67 3.68
N ALA A 112 24.54 12.89 3.84
CA ALA A 112 23.69 13.26 4.98
C ALA A 112 22.26 12.73 4.83
N ARG A 113 21.65 12.41 5.98
CA ARG A 113 20.20 12.25 6.10
C ARG A 113 19.63 13.56 6.64
N VAL A 114 18.77 14.22 5.87
CA VAL A 114 18.21 15.54 6.24
C VAL A 114 16.69 15.47 6.35
N ARG A 115 16.07 16.48 6.96
CA ARG A 115 14.60 16.57 6.97
C ARG A 115 14.10 16.96 5.58
N LYS A 116 12.88 16.54 5.22
CA LYS A 116 12.24 16.81 3.93
C LYS A 116 12.23 18.30 3.60
N ARG A 117 12.00 19.17 4.60
CA ARG A 117 12.01 20.63 4.41
C ARG A 117 13.36 21.16 3.92
N ASP A 118 14.46 20.53 4.32
CA ASP A 118 15.82 20.94 3.94
C ASP A 118 16.14 20.36 2.56
N ALA A 119 15.72 19.12 2.27
CA ALA A 119 15.84 18.52 0.94
C ALA A 119 15.02 19.27 -0.13
N LEU A 120 13.87 19.85 0.23
CA LEU A 120 13.03 20.62 -0.70
C LEU A 120 13.77 21.79 -1.34
N ALA A 121 14.67 22.45 -0.61
CA ALA A 121 15.43 23.59 -1.12
C ALA A 121 16.30 23.21 -2.33
N ALA A 122 16.83 21.98 -2.36
CA ALA A 122 17.66 21.48 -3.46
C ALA A 122 16.89 21.29 -4.78
N VAL A 123 15.57 21.12 -4.72
CA VAL A 123 14.71 20.84 -5.89
C VAL A 123 13.72 21.97 -6.16
N GLY A 124 14.12 23.21 -5.84
CA GLY A 124 13.32 24.42 -6.11
C GLY A 124 12.08 24.57 -5.22
N GLY A 125 12.07 23.96 -4.03
CA GLY A 125 11.02 24.14 -3.03
C GLY A 125 9.71 23.40 -3.32
N ARG A 126 9.66 22.54 -4.35
CA ARG A 126 8.44 21.84 -4.77
C ARG A 126 8.49 20.35 -4.41
N VAL A 127 7.41 19.85 -3.80
CA VAL A 127 7.28 18.43 -3.46
C VAL A 127 7.37 17.55 -4.71
N ASP A 128 6.83 18.00 -5.84
CA ASP A 128 6.93 17.31 -7.13
C ASP A 128 8.37 17.07 -7.56
N GLY A 129 9.32 17.93 -7.13
CA GLY A 129 10.74 17.72 -7.37
C GLY A 129 11.29 16.51 -6.63
N LEU A 130 10.96 16.39 -5.33
CA LEU A 130 11.35 15.24 -4.52
C LEU A 130 10.71 13.94 -5.03
N LEU A 131 9.42 13.99 -5.35
CA LEU A 131 8.69 12.82 -5.85
C LEU A 131 9.23 12.36 -7.20
N ARG A 132 9.57 13.30 -8.09
CA ARG A 132 10.20 12.99 -9.37
C ARG A 132 11.62 12.46 -9.21
N ALA A 133 12.45 13.06 -8.35
CA ALA A 133 13.78 12.52 -8.05
C ALA A 133 13.70 11.10 -7.48
N ALA A 134 12.67 10.79 -6.69
CA ALA A 134 12.47 9.47 -6.13
C ALA A 134 12.26 8.39 -7.20
N THR A 135 11.69 8.72 -8.35
CA THR A 135 11.50 7.74 -9.43
C THR A 135 12.81 7.32 -10.11
N THR A 136 13.94 7.98 -9.84
CA THR A 136 15.26 7.52 -10.29
C THR A 136 15.79 6.32 -9.49
N GLY A 137 15.12 5.95 -8.39
CA GLY A 137 15.61 4.96 -7.43
C GLY A 137 16.75 5.45 -6.55
N ARG A 138 17.22 6.70 -6.71
CA ARG A 138 18.35 7.27 -5.96
C ARG A 138 17.95 7.97 -4.67
N VAL A 139 16.66 8.10 -4.38
CA VAL A 139 16.19 8.74 -3.15
C VAL A 139 15.55 7.70 -2.23
N ARG A 140 15.84 7.81 -0.93
CA ARG A 140 15.20 7.03 0.12
C ARG A 140 14.65 7.95 1.19
N ILE A 141 13.64 7.45 1.90
CA ILE A 141 12.98 8.21 2.94
C ILE A 141 12.85 7.42 4.23
N ARG A 142 12.64 8.16 5.31
CA ARG A 142 12.11 7.61 6.55
C ARG A 142 11.08 8.54 7.14
N TRP A 143 9.83 8.11 7.16
CA TRP A 143 8.71 8.87 7.70
C TRP A 143 8.29 8.28 9.04
N ASP A 144 8.28 9.08 10.11
CA ASP A 144 7.99 8.64 11.48
C ASP A 144 6.54 8.93 11.95
N GLY A 145 5.73 9.55 11.10
CA GLY A 145 4.34 9.92 11.41
C GLY A 145 4.16 11.43 11.48
N ARG A 146 5.25 12.17 11.69
CA ARG A 146 5.27 13.62 11.81
C ARG A 146 6.19 14.26 10.77
N ASP A 147 7.40 13.75 10.61
CA ASP A 147 8.39 14.28 9.68
C ASP A 147 8.98 13.17 8.81
N THR A 148 9.61 13.56 7.71
CA THR A 148 10.25 12.66 6.76
C THR A 148 11.73 13.01 6.66
N LEU A 149 12.60 12.07 6.98
CA LEU A 149 14.00 12.12 6.60
C LEU A 149 14.17 11.69 5.15
N VAL A 150 15.13 12.31 4.46
CA VAL A 150 15.43 12.10 3.05
C VAL A 150 16.94 11.98 2.90
N TRP A 151 17.39 11.04 2.08
CA TRP A 151 18.80 10.91 1.70
C TRP A 151 18.94 10.28 0.32
N VAL A 152 20.14 10.41 -0.25
CA VAL A 152 20.49 9.85 -1.55
C VAL A 152 21.20 8.50 -1.36
N VAL A 153 20.93 7.57 -2.26
CA VAL A 153 21.57 6.26 -2.36
C VAL A 153 22.17 6.08 -3.76
N PRO A 154 23.10 5.13 -3.97
CA PRO A 154 23.61 4.82 -5.29
C PRO A 154 22.50 4.51 -6.30
N ALA A 155 22.77 4.77 -7.58
CA ALA A 155 21.84 4.43 -8.65
C ALA A 155 21.59 2.91 -8.69
N PRO A 156 20.34 2.48 -8.93
CA PRO A 156 20.02 1.07 -9.16
C PRO A 156 20.85 0.48 -10.29
N SER A 157 21.20 -0.80 -10.19
CA SER A 157 21.87 -1.53 -11.28
C SER A 157 20.90 -2.13 -12.31
N THR A 158 19.59 -2.08 -12.03
CA THR A 158 18.53 -2.58 -12.92
C THR A 158 18.07 -1.49 -13.90
N THR A 159 17.33 -1.90 -14.94
CA THR A 159 16.74 -0.95 -15.91
C THR A 159 15.33 -0.53 -15.47
N VAL A 160 14.86 0.60 -16.01
CA VAL A 160 13.48 1.09 -15.82
C VAL A 160 12.46 0.03 -16.26
N ASP A 161 12.66 -0.56 -17.43
CA ASP A 161 11.73 -1.55 -17.99
C ASP A 161 11.69 -2.82 -17.14
N ALA A 162 12.84 -3.29 -16.64
CA ALA A 162 12.89 -4.46 -15.76
C ALA A 162 12.18 -4.19 -14.42
N ALA A 163 12.45 -3.04 -13.80
CA ALA A 163 11.80 -2.63 -12.55
C ALA A 163 10.28 -2.47 -12.73
N ARG A 164 9.83 -1.84 -13.83
CA ARG A 164 8.42 -1.63 -14.11
C ARG A 164 7.69 -2.92 -14.50
N ALA A 165 8.33 -3.82 -15.24
CA ALA A 165 7.79 -5.14 -15.53
C ALA A 165 7.55 -5.94 -14.25
N GLU A 166 8.49 -5.89 -13.31
CA GLU A 166 8.33 -6.53 -12.00
C GLU A 166 7.21 -5.88 -11.17
N LEU A 167 7.10 -4.55 -11.20
CA LEU A 167 5.99 -3.83 -10.56
C LEU A 167 4.63 -4.27 -11.11
N LEU A 168 4.51 -4.45 -12.43
CA LEU A 168 3.30 -4.97 -13.07
C LEU A 168 2.99 -6.41 -12.65
N ARG A 169 3.99 -7.30 -12.60
CA ARG A 169 3.80 -8.69 -12.13
C ARG A 169 3.29 -8.73 -10.69
N ARG A 170 3.86 -7.93 -9.79
CA ARG A 170 3.43 -7.84 -8.39
C ARG A 170 2.03 -7.26 -8.24
N PHE A 171 1.68 -6.27 -9.06
CA PHE A 171 0.31 -5.74 -9.13
C PHE A 171 -0.69 -6.82 -9.56
N LEU A 172 -0.40 -7.59 -10.60
CA LEU A 172 -1.29 -8.65 -11.09
C LEU A 172 -1.38 -9.83 -10.13
N ALA A 173 -0.29 -10.17 -9.44
CA ALA A 173 -0.29 -11.23 -8.44
C ALA A 173 -1.27 -10.97 -7.29
N VAL A 174 -1.47 -9.71 -6.89
CA VAL A 174 -2.28 -9.36 -5.70
C VAL A 174 -3.62 -8.69 -6.01
N LEU A 175 -3.73 -7.99 -7.15
CA LEU A 175 -4.93 -7.26 -7.58
C LEU A 175 -5.45 -7.74 -8.95
N GLY A 176 -4.86 -8.80 -9.52
CA GLY A 176 -5.39 -9.49 -10.68
C GLY A 176 -6.79 -10.09 -10.40
N PRO A 177 -7.60 -10.31 -11.45
CA PRO A 177 -7.39 -9.86 -12.83
C PRO A 177 -7.57 -8.34 -12.93
N SER A 178 -6.89 -7.70 -13.90
CA SER A 178 -6.95 -6.26 -14.14
C SER A 178 -6.55 -5.93 -15.59
N ASP A 179 -6.39 -4.64 -15.90
CA ASP A 179 -6.01 -4.11 -17.21
C ASP A 179 -4.95 -3.00 -17.10
N ALA A 180 -4.38 -2.58 -18.23
CA ALA A 180 -3.38 -1.52 -18.27
C ALA A 180 -3.89 -0.19 -17.65
N PRO A 181 -5.14 0.25 -17.88
CA PRO A 181 -5.71 1.40 -17.17
C PRO A 181 -5.75 1.22 -15.64
N GLY A 182 -6.06 0.02 -15.15
CA GLY A 182 -6.07 -0.33 -13.74
C GLY A 182 -4.68 -0.23 -13.12
N PHE A 183 -3.67 -0.77 -13.81
CA PHE A 183 -2.27 -0.63 -13.43
C PHE A 183 -1.83 0.84 -13.41
N ALA A 184 -2.17 1.62 -14.44
CA ALA A 184 -1.88 3.05 -14.50
C ALA A 184 -2.43 3.81 -13.28
N ARG A 185 -3.72 3.58 -12.95
CA ARG A 185 -4.39 4.20 -11.78
C ARG A 185 -3.77 3.78 -10.46
N TRP A 186 -3.36 2.52 -10.32
CA TRP A 186 -2.74 2.01 -9.11
C TRP A 186 -1.33 2.61 -8.91
N ALA A 187 -0.48 2.51 -9.93
CA ALA A 187 0.90 2.97 -9.90
C ALA A 187 1.04 4.51 -9.92
N GLY A 188 0.09 5.21 -10.55
CA GLY A 188 0.21 6.64 -10.86
C GLY A 188 1.06 6.89 -12.11
N LEU A 189 1.08 5.94 -13.05
CA LEU A 189 1.78 6.05 -14.33
C LEU A 189 0.94 6.79 -15.37
N SER A 190 1.59 7.29 -16.43
CA SER A 190 0.89 7.75 -17.62
C SER A 190 0.15 6.56 -18.28
N PRO A 191 -0.98 6.78 -18.98
CA PRO A 191 -1.64 5.72 -19.73
C PRO A 191 -0.73 5.07 -20.78
N ALA A 192 0.14 5.85 -21.43
CA ALA A 192 1.09 5.35 -22.43
C ALA A 192 2.13 4.42 -21.82
N ASP A 193 2.74 4.82 -20.70
CA ASP A 193 3.75 4.03 -19.98
C ASP A 193 3.16 2.70 -19.49
N ALA A 194 1.94 2.74 -18.94
CA ALA A 194 1.25 1.55 -18.49
C ALA A 194 0.91 0.61 -19.65
N GLN A 195 0.42 1.15 -20.78
CA GLN A 195 0.09 0.35 -21.96
C GLN A 195 1.33 -0.32 -22.56
N ALA A 196 2.42 0.42 -22.76
CA ALA A 196 3.67 -0.11 -23.28
C ALA A 196 4.22 -1.25 -22.39
N THR A 197 4.14 -1.08 -21.07
CA THR A 197 4.56 -2.13 -20.12
C THR A 197 3.68 -3.36 -20.23
N TRP A 198 2.37 -3.18 -20.37
CA TRP A 198 1.40 -4.26 -20.46
C TRP A 198 1.60 -5.13 -21.69
N GLU A 199 1.94 -4.52 -22.82
CA GLU A 199 2.24 -5.22 -24.07
C GLU A 199 3.59 -5.97 -24.02
N ALA A 200 4.56 -5.43 -23.27
CA ALA A 200 5.89 -6.01 -23.16
C ALA A 200 5.99 -7.19 -22.17
N VAL A 201 5.08 -7.29 -21.20
CA VAL A 201 5.09 -8.35 -20.18
C VAL A 201 4.08 -9.44 -20.56
N PRO A 202 4.49 -10.71 -20.69
CA PRO A 202 3.53 -11.80 -20.87
C PRO A 202 2.69 -11.94 -19.59
N VAL A 203 1.41 -11.58 -19.69
CA VAL A 203 0.46 -11.59 -18.57
C VAL A 203 -0.47 -12.80 -18.65
N GLU A 204 -0.19 -13.84 -17.87
CA GLU A 204 -1.13 -14.94 -17.64
C GLU A 204 -1.84 -14.73 -16.30
N ALA A 205 -2.93 -13.98 -16.30
CA ALA A 205 -3.75 -13.80 -15.10
C ALA A 205 -4.84 -14.88 -15.04
N THR A 206 -4.49 -16.09 -14.60
CA THR A 206 -5.48 -17.13 -14.33
C THR A 206 -6.00 -17.00 -12.91
N VAL A 207 -7.31 -16.73 -12.78
CA VAL A 207 -8.02 -16.85 -11.50
C VAL A 207 -8.55 -18.28 -11.41
N PRO A 208 -8.10 -19.09 -10.44
CA PRO A 208 -8.66 -20.42 -10.23
C PRO A 208 -10.15 -20.31 -9.93
N ALA A 209 -10.98 -21.04 -10.68
CA ALA A 209 -12.41 -21.14 -10.41
C ALA A 209 -12.69 -22.09 -9.24
N GLY A 210 -13.81 -21.89 -8.55
CA GLY A 210 -14.27 -22.80 -7.49
C GLY A 210 -13.47 -22.66 -6.20
N ARG A 211 -12.92 -21.48 -5.91
CA ARG A 211 -12.27 -21.23 -4.63
C ARG A 211 -13.31 -21.27 -3.51
N ALA A 212 -12.94 -21.91 -2.40
CA ALA A 212 -13.78 -21.93 -1.21
C ALA A 212 -14.02 -20.49 -0.68
N PRO A 213 -15.20 -20.21 -0.10
CA PRO A 213 -15.45 -18.96 0.59
C PRO A 213 -14.38 -18.71 1.66
N VAL A 214 -13.91 -17.47 1.75
CA VAL A 214 -12.98 -17.05 2.79
C VAL A 214 -13.78 -16.73 4.04
N SER A 215 -13.36 -17.25 5.19
CA SER A 215 -13.97 -16.97 6.49
C SER A 215 -13.05 -16.11 7.36
N GLY A 216 -13.63 -15.28 8.21
CA GLY A 216 -12.92 -14.51 9.24
C GLY A 216 -13.00 -13.00 9.04
N VAL A 217 -12.43 -12.27 10.02
CA VAL A 217 -12.51 -10.81 10.09
C VAL A 217 -11.12 -10.18 10.04
N ARG A 218 -11.01 -9.07 9.29
CA ARG A 218 -9.84 -8.18 9.28
C ARG A 218 -10.29 -6.72 9.31
N LEU A 219 -9.58 -5.90 10.08
CA LEU A 219 -9.73 -4.44 10.05
C LEU A 219 -8.61 -3.85 9.19
N LEU A 220 -8.91 -3.65 7.91
CA LEU A 220 -7.93 -3.14 6.94
C LEU A 220 -7.73 -1.63 7.13
N PRO A 221 -6.50 -1.14 7.26
CA PRO A 221 -6.25 0.29 7.43
C PRO A 221 -6.55 1.10 6.16
N PRO A 222 -6.72 2.43 6.28
CA PRO A 222 -6.77 3.31 5.12
C PRO A 222 -5.55 3.12 4.24
N GLY A 223 -5.77 2.89 2.94
CA GLY A 223 -4.70 2.66 1.97
C GLY A 223 -4.14 1.23 1.94
N ASP A 224 -4.71 0.28 2.70
CA ASP A 224 -4.34 -1.14 2.58
C ASP A 224 -4.36 -1.60 1.11
N LEU A 225 -3.39 -2.43 0.71
CA LEU A 225 -3.22 -2.89 -0.66
C LEU A 225 -4.51 -3.47 -1.27
N PHE A 226 -5.30 -4.22 -0.48
CA PHE A 226 -6.57 -4.78 -0.95
C PHE A 226 -7.58 -3.70 -1.33
N LEU A 227 -7.62 -2.59 -0.59
CA LEU A 227 -8.50 -1.45 -0.84
C LEU A 227 -8.01 -0.55 -1.99
N GLN A 228 -6.82 -0.82 -2.52
CA GLN A 228 -6.28 -0.12 -3.69
C GLN A 228 -6.67 -0.76 -5.02
N ALA A 229 -7.47 -1.84 -5.01
CA ALA A 229 -7.95 -2.45 -6.24
C ALA A 229 -8.65 -1.40 -7.15
N PRO A 230 -8.31 -1.34 -8.45
CA PRO A 230 -8.80 -0.30 -9.34
C PRO A 230 -10.28 -0.46 -9.70
N ASP A 231 -10.88 -1.62 -9.42
CA ASP A 231 -12.25 -2.04 -9.71
C ASP A 231 -13.11 -2.04 -8.44
N ARG A 232 -13.25 -0.88 -7.80
CA ARG A 232 -13.95 -0.72 -6.51
C ARG A 232 -15.37 -1.29 -6.46
N ALA A 233 -16.08 -1.35 -7.59
CA ALA A 233 -17.42 -1.96 -7.69
C ALA A 233 -17.39 -3.49 -7.53
N LEU A 234 -16.27 -4.14 -7.85
CA LEU A 234 -16.05 -5.55 -7.57
C LEU A 234 -15.93 -5.78 -6.06
N LEU A 235 -15.18 -4.93 -5.35
CA LEU A 235 -15.05 -5.06 -3.89
C LEU A 235 -16.33 -4.68 -3.15
N VAL A 236 -16.96 -3.57 -3.54
CA VAL A 236 -18.16 -3.03 -2.88
C VAL A 236 -19.22 -2.72 -3.95
N PRO A 237 -20.15 -3.65 -4.22
CA PRO A 237 -21.17 -3.47 -5.26
C PRO A 237 -22.10 -2.29 -5.01
N ASP A 238 -22.55 -2.13 -3.75
CA ASP A 238 -23.44 -1.03 -3.36
C ASP A 238 -22.74 0.34 -3.46
N ALA A 239 -23.42 1.30 -4.07
CA ALA A 239 -22.86 2.63 -4.35
C ALA A 239 -22.77 3.53 -3.11
N ALA A 240 -23.66 3.38 -2.13
CA ALA A 240 -23.59 4.12 -0.87
C ALA A 240 -22.43 3.61 -0.01
N HIS A 241 -22.30 2.28 0.14
CA HIS A 241 -21.19 1.64 0.84
C HIS A 241 -19.85 1.98 0.19
N ARG A 242 -19.77 1.94 -1.15
CA ARG A 242 -18.56 2.33 -1.88
C ARG A 242 -18.15 3.78 -1.61
N ARG A 243 -19.11 4.70 -1.52
CA ARG A 243 -18.84 6.10 -1.12
C ARG A 243 -18.41 6.24 0.34
N ALA A 244 -18.86 5.36 1.22
CA ALA A 244 -18.42 5.33 2.61
C ALA A 244 -16.98 4.82 2.75
N VAL A 245 -16.58 3.79 1.99
CA VAL A 245 -15.19 3.28 1.99
C VAL A 245 -14.23 4.26 1.36
N TRP A 246 -14.61 4.87 0.23
CA TRP A 246 -13.77 5.84 -0.49
C TRP A 246 -14.46 7.21 -0.61
N PRO A 247 -14.59 7.96 0.49
CA PRO A 247 -15.20 9.28 0.48
C PRO A 247 -14.32 10.28 -0.27
N LEU A 248 -14.95 11.34 -0.78
CA LEU A 248 -14.23 12.50 -1.31
C LEU A 248 -13.58 13.25 -0.13
N GLY A 249 -12.25 13.25 -0.05
CA GLY A 249 -11.51 13.97 0.99
C GLY A 249 -10.23 13.29 1.47
N VAL A 250 -9.58 13.91 2.44
CA VAL A 250 -8.20 13.57 2.87
C VAL A 250 -8.14 12.44 3.91
N ALA A 251 -9.21 12.21 4.66
CA ALA A 251 -9.26 11.24 5.76
C ALA A 251 -10.10 10.01 5.38
N GLN A 252 -9.51 9.11 4.60
CA GLN A 252 -10.15 7.84 4.25
C GLN A 252 -10.28 6.95 5.50
N PRO A 253 -11.42 6.28 5.72
CA PRO A 253 -11.54 5.30 6.78
C PRO A 253 -10.78 4.02 6.43
N GLY A 254 -10.59 3.14 7.42
CA GLY A 254 -10.29 1.74 7.18
C GLY A 254 -11.57 0.98 6.81
N ALA A 255 -11.42 -0.26 6.37
CA ALA A 255 -12.53 -1.14 6.01
C ALA A 255 -12.61 -2.34 6.95
N LEU A 256 -13.84 -2.72 7.33
CA LEU A 256 -14.14 -3.98 7.98
C LEU A 256 -14.33 -5.03 6.88
N LEU A 257 -13.39 -5.97 6.76
CA LEU A 257 -13.51 -7.15 5.92
C LEU A 257 -14.04 -8.30 6.78
N ALA A 258 -15.16 -8.89 6.39
CA ALA A 258 -15.77 -10.04 7.06
C ALA A 258 -16.20 -11.07 6.01
N ASP A 259 -15.71 -12.30 6.13
CA ASP A 259 -16.08 -13.44 5.29
C ASP A 259 -15.98 -13.15 3.78
N GLY A 260 -14.94 -12.40 3.40
CA GLY A 260 -14.67 -12.00 2.03
C GLY A 260 -15.36 -10.70 1.56
N GLU A 261 -16.24 -10.13 2.37
CA GLU A 261 -16.99 -8.92 2.02
C GLU A 261 -16.55 -7.71 2.83
N ILE A 262 -16.58 -6.52 2.20
CA ILE A 262 -16.42 -5.27 2.95
C ILE A 262 -17.76 -4.94 3.62
N ALA A 263 -17.85 -5.24 4.91
CA ALA A 263 -19.07 -5.19 5.71
C ALA A 263 -19.24 -3.86 6.47
N GLY A 264 -18.28 -2.94 6.36
CA GLY A 264 -18.34 -1.65 7.02
C GLY A 264 -17.06 -0.85 6.88
N THR A 265 -17.02 0.27 7.59
CA THR A 265 -15.83 1.12 7.71
C THR A 265 -15.41 1.21 9.16
N TRP A 266 -14.18 1.64 9.41
CA TRP A 266 -13.74 1.99 10.74
C TRP A 266 -12.80 3.18 10.74
N ARG A 267 -12.77 3.88 11.86
CA ARG A 267 -11.86 5.01 12.10
C ARG A 267 -11.18 4.82 13.44
N ARG A 268 -10.00 5.45 13.60
CA ARG A 268 -9.27 5.38 14.86
C ARG A 268 -8.78 6.76 15.29
N ARG A 269 -8.88 7.01 16.59
CA ARG A 269 -8.33 8.19 17.27
C ARG A 269 -7.63 7.72 18.54
N GLY A 270 -6.30 7.72 18.52
CA GLY A 270 -5.49 7.19 19.63
C GLY A 270 -5.73 5.69 19.82
N HIS A 271 -6.18 5.27 21.01
CA HIS A 271 -6.51 3.89 21.34
C HIS A 271 -7.97 3.52 21.03
N ARG A 272 -8.80 4.46 20.56
CA ARG A 272 -10.21 4.21 20.26
C ARG A 272 -10.40 3.87 18.79
N VAL A 273 -11.07 2.76 18.52
CA VAL A 273 -11.49 2.31 17.19
C VAL A 273 -13.00 2.36 17.13
N GLU A 274 -13.55 3.08 16.17
CA GLU A 274 -14.99 3.16 15.94
C GLU A 274 -15.30 2.43 14.62
N VAL A 275 -16.17 1.43 14.69
CA VAL A 275 -16.60 0.63 13.54
C VAL A 275 -18.04 0.96 13.18
N SER A 276 -18.26 1.26 11.90
CA SER A 276 -19.56 1.57 11.32
C SER A 276 -19.95 0.48 10.32
N PRO A 277 -20.76 -0.51 10.73
CA PRO A 277 -21.20 -1.59 9.86
C PRO A 277 -22.23 -1.08 8.83
N PHE A 278 -22.25 -1.72 7.66
CA PHE A 278 -23.20 -1.42 6.58
C PHE A 278 -24.57 -2.09 6.76
N GLY A 279 -24.65 -3.09 7.63
CA GLY A 279 -25.87 -3.82 7.93
C GLY A 279 -25.76 -4.55 9.26
N ASP A 280 -26.67 -5.48 9.52
CA ASP A 280 -26.60 -6.32 10.72
C ASP A 280 -25.44 -7.30 10.58
N LEU A 281 -24.60 -7.35 11.61
CA LEU A 281 -23.52 -8.31 11.72
C LEU A 281 -23.89 -9.36 12.75
N ALA A 282 -23.59 -10.61 12.45
CA ALA A 282 -23.70 -11.69 13.42
C ALA A 282 -22.82 -11.40 14.64
N GLU A 283 -23.25 -11.87 15.81
CA GLU A 283 -22.53 -11.68 17.08
C GLU A 283 -21.09 -12.21 16.99
N GLY A 284 -20.90 -13.35 16.33
CA GLY A 284 -19.56 -13.92 16.09
C GLY A 284 -18.65 -13.01 15.27
N THR A 285 -19.19 -12.31 14.26
CA THR A 285 -18.44 -11.34 13.45
C THR A 285 -18.06 -10.10 14.27
N ARG A 286 -18.96 -9.62 15.14
CA ARG A 286 -18.67 -8.49 16.04
C ARG A 286 -17.55 -8.85 17.02
N ARG A 287 -17.66 -9.99 17.68
CA ARG A 287 -16.62 -10.50 18.60
C ARG A 287 -15.27 -10.67 17.88
N ALA A 288 -15.27 -11.22 16.67
CA ALA A 288 -14.04 -11.37 15.89
C ALA A 288 -13.43 -10.01 15.49
N ALA A 289 -14.23 -8.97 15.24
CA ALA A 289 -13.74 -7.61 14.99
C ALA A 289 -13.14 -6.97 16.25
N GLU A 290 -13.73 -7.24 17.43
CA GLU A 290 -13.21 -6.80 18.73
C GLU A 290 -11.87 -7.48 19.04
N GLU A 291 -11.75 -8.79 18.83
CA GLU A 291 -10.49 -9.53 18.95
C GLU A 291 -9.42 -9.01 17.98
N GLU A 292 -9.80 -8.74 16.73
CA GLU A 292 -8.91 -8.17 15.70
C GLU A 292 -8.37 -6.80 16.13
N ALA A 293 -9.22 -5.93 16.67
CA ALA A 293 -8.86 -4.59 17.14
C ALA A 293 -7.99 -4.62 18.41
N ALA A 294 -8.29 -5.52 19.34
CA ALA A 294 -7.52 -5.69 20.58
C ALA A 294 -6.04 -6.03 20.30
N GLY A 295 -5.76 -6.73 19.20
CA GLY A 295 -4.40 -7.06 18.78
C GLY A 295 -3.65 -5.97 18.01
N PHE A 296 -4.23 -4.78 17.79
CA PHE A 296 -3.57 -3.72 17.02
C PHE A 296 -2.21 -3.28 17.61
N PRO A 297 -1.12 -3.36 16.84
CA PRO A 297 0.22 -3.02 17.30
C PRO A 297 0.51 -1.50 17.24
N LEU A 298 -0.40 -0.63 17.70
CA LEU A 298 -0.27 0.84 17.55
C LEU A 298 -0.52 1.67 18.82
N ALA A 299 -0.80 1.02 19.95
CA ALA A 299 -1.06 1.68 21.23
C ALA A 299 -0.21 1.04 22.35
N PRO A 300 1.14 1.16 22.32
CA PRO A 300 1.96 0.59 23.37
C PRO A 300 1.54 1.13 24.73
N GLY A 301 1.21 0.23 25.66
CA GLY A 301 0.79 0.56 27.02
C GLY A 301 -0.67 1.00 27.19
N ARG A 302 -1.53 0.86 26.17
CA ARG A 302 -2.99 1.06 26.30
C ARG A 302 -3.75 0.01 25.50
N GLU A 303 -4.79 -0.55 26.10
CA GLU A 303 -5.73 -1.42 25.39
C GLU A 303 -6.53 -0.62 24.35
N VAL A 304 -6.80 -1.27 23.23
CA VAL A 304 -7.63 -0.69 22.18
C VAL A 304 -9.10 -0.84 22.55
N GLU A 305 -9.81 0.28 22.58
CA GLU A 305 -11.24 0.34 22.87
C GLU A 305 -12.00 0.37 21.55
N LEU A 306 -12.67 -0.73 21.19
CA LEU A 306 -13.57 -0.77 20.04
C LEU A 306 -14.97 -0.30 20.43
N ARG A 307 -15.57 0.56 19.61
CA ARG A 307 -16.95 1.00 19.71
C ARG A 307 -17.66 0.77 18.39
N TRP A 308 -18.93 0.39 18.47
CA TRP A 308 -19.81 0.28 17.32
C TRP A 308 -20.61 1.57 17.19
N SER A 309 -20.71 2.15 15.99
CA SER A 309 -21.66 3.23 15.76
C SER A 309 -23.08 2.66 15.70
N ASP A 310 -24.01 3.28 16.40
CA ASP A 310 -25.44 3.01 16.23
C ASP A 310 -25.88 3.45 14.82
N ARG A 311 -26.86 2.74 14.24
CA ARG A 311 -27.44 3.13 12.94
C ARG A 311 -28.34 4.34 13.07
#